data_AF-A0A945YKN7-F1
#
_entry.id   AF-A0A945YKN7-F1
#
_cell.length_a   1.000
_cell.length_b   1.000
_cell.length_c   1.000
_cell.angle_alpha   90.00
_cell.angle_beta   90.00
_cell.angle_gamma   90.00
#
_symmetry.space_group_name_H-M   'P 1'
#
loop_
_entity.id
_entity.type
_entity.pdbx_description
1 polymer ?
#
loop_
_entity_poly.entity_id
_entity_poly.type
_entity_poly.pdbx_seq_one_letter_code
_entity_poly.pdbx_strand_id
1 'polypeptide(L)'
;AIRPARYTLNRDPEQCRAFMIRTKSWKYIYYDGFLPQLFNLERDPNEMDDLGNKKEYAGIRELLFKRLFDCITKRKLRTTLSNSEIASRTGKGKKRGYFIGVW
;
A
#
# COMPACT_ATOMS: atom_id res chain seq x y z
N ALA A 1 13.25 -14.89 9.56
CA ALA A 1 13.52 -14.81 11.02
C ALA A 1 12.85 -13.57 11.59
N ILE A 2 12.22 -13.68 12.76
CA ILE A 2 11.65 -12.52 13.49
C ILE A 2 12.81 -11.76 14.13
N ARG A 3 12.89 -10.44 13.91
CA ARG A 3 13.99 -9.60 14.41
C ARG A 3 13.59 -8.86 15.71
N PRO A 4 14.52 -8.62 16.65
CA PRO A 4 14.22 -7.98 17.95
C PRO A 4 14.06 -6.45 17.88
N ALA A 5 14.27 -5.82 16.72
CA ALA A 5 14.30 -4.36 16.56
C ALA A 5 13.07 -3.61 17.13
N ARG A 6 11.90 -4.27 17.21
CA ARG A 6 10.69 -3.70 17.82
C ARG A 6 10.87 -3.32 19.29
N TYR A 7 11.70 -4.07 20.03
CA TYR A 7 11.96 -3.78 21.44
C TYR A 7 12.79 -2.51 21.58
N THR A 8 13.82 -2.36 20.74
CA THR A 8 14.67 -1.16 20.69
C THR A 8 13.88 0.09 20.32
N LEU A 9 12.92 -0.04 19.38
CA LEU A 9 12.08 1.05 18.93
C LEU A 9 10.80 1.23 19.79
N ASN A 10 10.61 0.40 20.81
CA ASN A 10 9.44 0.37 21.68
C ASN A 10 8.09 0.35 20.91
N ARG A 11 7.93 -0.60 19.98
CA ARG A 11 6.72 -0.73 19.13
C ARG A 11 6.04 -2.09 19.26
N ASP A 12 4.73 -2.07 19.09
CA ASP A 12 3.91 -3.27 18.97
C ASP A 12 4.15 -3.98 17.62
N PRO A 13 4.06 -5.32 17.53
CA PRO A 13 4.18 -6.04 16.26
C PRO A 13 3.31 -5.48 15.12
N GLU A 14 2.11 -4.99 15.41
CA GLU A 14 1.21 -4.45 14.37
C GLU A 14 1.70 -3.11 13.80
N GLN A 15 2.52 -2.38 14.56
CA GLN A 15 3.08 -1.07 14.25
C GLN A 15 4.44 -1.14 13.54
N CYS A 16 4.93 -2.34 13.22
CA CYS A 16 6.21 -2.57 12.55
C CYS A 16 6.03 -2.83 11.05
N ARG A 17 5.23 -1.98 10.36
CA ARG A 17 4.95 -2.10 8.93
C ARG A 17 5.76 -1.10 8.12
N ALA A 18 6.29 -1.56 6.99
CA ALA A 18 6.93 -0.74 5.99
C ALA A 18 6.47 -1.19 4.60
N PHE A 19 6.32 -0.22 3.70
CA PHE A 19 5.89 -0.47 2.33
C PHE A 19 6.76 0.33 1.38
N MET A 20 7.05 -0.23 0.21
CA MET A 20 7.92 0.40 -0.78
C MET A 20 7.24 0.41 -2.15
N ILE A 21 7.40 1.51 -2.86
CA ILE A 21 7.07 1.62 -4.28
C ILE A 21 8.30 2.12 -5.05
N ARG A 22 8.57 1.47 -6.18
CA ARG A 22 9.64 1.84 -7.10
C ARG A 22 9.05 2.08 -8.48
N THR A 23 9.39 3.21 -9.05
CA THR A 23 9.18 3.56 -10.46
C THR A 23 10.53 3.56 -11.18
N LYS A 24 10.56 3.95 -12.46
CA LYS A 24 11.83 4.07 -13.20
C LYS A 24 12.78 5.08 -12.54
N SER A 25 12.24 6.25 -12.15
CA SER A 25 13.03 7.40 -11.70
C SER A 25 13.07 7.58 -10.19
N TRP A 26 12.17 6.93 -9.44
CA TRP A 26 12.01 7.16 -8.01
C TRP A 26 11.78 5.88 -7.22
N LYS A 27 12.36 5.83 -6.03
CA LYS A 27 12.04 4.85 -4.98
C LYS A 27 11.54 5.57 -3.75
N TYR A 28 10.41 5.13 -3.22
CA TYR A 28 9.79 5.68 -2.02
C TYR A 28 9.50 4.56 -1.02
N ILE A 29 9.88 4.80 0.23
CA ILE A 29 9.65 3.87 1.33
C ILE A 29 8.81 4.56 2.39
N TYR A 30 7.64 4.01 2.65
CA TYR A 30 6.78 4.38 3.77
C TYR A 30 7.12 3.52 4.98
N TYR A 31 7.24 4.15 6.14
CA TYR A 31 7.38 3.51 7.43
C TYR A 31 6.22 3.94 8.31
N ASP A 32 5.55 2.99 8.95
CA ASP A 32 4.51 3.31 9.92
C ASP A 32 5.12 3.98 11.15
N GLY A 33 4.75 5.23 11.40
CA GLY A 33 5.24 6.03 12.53
C GLY A 33 6.66 6.61 12.39
N PHE A 34 7.27 6.59 11.20
CA PHE A 34 8.56 7.24 10.94
C PHE A 34 8.53 8.10 9.68
N LEU A 35 9.54 8.95 9.51
CA LEU A 35 9.72 9.70 8.27
C LEU A 35 9.93 8.74 7.09
N PRO A 36 9.33 9.03 5.93
CA PRO A 36 9.56 8.23 4.74
C PRO A 36 10.96 8.48 4.19
N GLN A 37 11.43 7.55 3.36
CA GLN A 37 12.65 7.72 2.56
C GLN A 37 12.29 7.91 1.09
N LEU A 38 13.05 8.75 0.40
CA LEU A 38 12.84 9.03 -1.02
C LEU A 38 14.18 9.11 -1.76
N PHE A 39 14.35 8.32 -2.80
CA PHE A 39 15.56 8.31 -3.64
C PHE A 39 15.21 8.61 -5.09
N ASN A 40 16.02 9.46 -5.73
CA ASN A 40 15.96 9.71 -7.17
C ASN A 40 16.92 8.74 -7.87
N LEU A 41 16.38 7.71 -8.52
CA LEU A 41 17.18 6.64 -9.14
C LEU A 41 17.89 7.05 -10.43
N GLU A 42 17.49 8.15 -11.06
CA GLU A 42 18.17 8.68 -12.25
C GLU A 42 19.46 9.41 -11.87
N ARG A 43 19.44 10.14 -10.75
CA ARG A 43 20.59 10.91 -10.26
C ARG A 43 21.43 10.14 -9.26
N ASP A 44 20.80 9.25 -8.50
CA ASP A 44 21.40 8.47 -7.43
C ASP A 44 20.97 7.00 -7.55
N PRO A 45 21.56 6.26 -8.51
CA PRO A 45 21.24 4.85 -8.70
C PRO A 45 21.69 3.97 -7.52
N ASN A 46 22.58 4.47 -6.67
CA ASN A 46 23.12 3.76 -5.51
C ASN A 46 22.35 4.08 -4.20
N GLU A 47 21.32 4.92 -4.25
CA GLU A 47 20.43 5.22 -3.11
C GLU A 47 21.19 5.79 -1.89
N MET A 48 22.16 6.66 -2.14
CA MET A 48 23.02 7.28 -1.12
C MET A 48 22.47 8.62 -0.58
N ASP A 49 21.65 9.36 -1.33
CA ASP A 49 21.06 10.64 -0.91
C ASP A 49 19.55 10.51 -0.64
N ASP A 50 19.19 10.50 0.65
CA ASP A 50 17.78 10.46 1.08
C ASP A 50 17.13 11.86 1.01
N LEU A 51 16.14 11.97 0.12
CA LEU A 51 15.34 13.17 -0.12
C LEU A 51 14.04 13.17 0.70
N GLY A 52 13.82 12.17 1.54
CA GLY A 52 12.57 11.90 2.26
C GLY A 52 12.11 13.03 3.19
N ASN A 53 13.04 13.81 3.74
CA ASN A 53 12.75 14.95 4.61
C ASN A 53 12.83 16.32 3.90
N LYS A 54 13.26 16.37 2.64
CA LYS A 54 13.45 17.63 1.90
C LYS A 54 12.08 18.17 1.44
N LYS A 55 11.75 19.42 1.82
CA LYS A 55 10.45 20.05 1.55
C LYS A 55 10.14 20.17 0.06
N GLU A 56 11.17 20.39 -0.76
CA GLU A 56 11.10 20.51 -2.22
C GLU A 56 10.45 19.28 -2.89
N TYR A 57 10.59 18.10 -2.27
CA TYR A 57 10.08 16.83 -2.80
C TYR A 57 8.73 16.41 -2.19
N ALA A 58 8.04 17.31 -1.46
CA ALA A 58 6.74 17.01 -0.86
C ALA A 58 5.70 16.51 -1.88
N GLY A 59 5.61 17.15 -3.05
CA GLY A 59 4.67 16.73 -4.10
C GLY A 59 4.97 15.33 -4.66
N ILE A 60 6.26 14.98 -4.79
CA ILE A 60 6.68 13.64 -5.25
C ILE A 60 6.37 12.59 -4.17
N ARG A 61 6.62 12.89 -2.90
CA ARG A 61 6.25 12.00 -1.78
C ARG A 61 4.75 11.73 -1.76
N GLU A 62 3.93 12.78 -1.89
CA GLU A 62 2.48 12.64 -1.91
C GLU A 62 1.99 11.82 -3.11
N LEU A 63 2.55 12.06 -4.31
CA LEU A 63 2.24 11.30 -5.51
C LEU A 63 2.56 9.80 -5.34
N LEU A 64 3.76 9.48 -4.85
CA LEU A 64 4.19 8.10 -4.66
C LEU A 64 3.42 7.42 -3.52
N PHE A 65 3.09 8.15 -2.46
CA PHE A 65 2.22 7.66 -1.39
C PHE A 65 0.83 7.32 -1.92
N LYS A 66 0.19 8.18 -2.72
CA LYS A 66 -1.11 7.89 -3.34
C LYS A 66 -1.06 6.64 -4.21
N ARG A 67 -0.02 6.50 -5.05
CA ARG A 67 0.17 5.29 -5.88
C ARG A 67 0.38 4.03 -5.05
N LEU A 68 1.15 4.13 -3.97
CA LEU A 68 1.37 3.03 -3.04
C LEU A 68 0.06 2.61 -2.35
N PHE A 69 -0.69 3.58 -1.85
CA PHE A 69 -1.98 3.37 -1.20
C PHE A 69 -2.97 2.71 -2.16
N ASP A 70 -3.04 3.17 -3.40
CA ASP A 70 -3.83 2.55 -4.46
C ASP A 70 -3.44 1.09 -4.71
N CYS A 71 -2.14 0.78 -4.74
CA CYS A 71 -1.66 -0.59 -4.92
C CYS A 71 -2.09 -1.50 -3.77
N ILE A 72 -2.03 -1.01 -2.53
CA ILE A 72 -2.41 -1.75 -1.33
C ILE A 72 -3.93 -1.98 -1.31
N THR A 73 -4.72 -0.93 -1.54
CA THR A 73 -6.19 -0.97 -1.44
C THR A 73 -6.85 -1.71 -2.59
N LYS A 74 -6.31 -1.61 -3.80
CA LYS A 74 -6.81 -2.31 -5.00
C LYS A 74 -6.25 -3.73 -5.15
N ARG A 75 -5.44 -4.19 -4.17
CA ARG A 75 -4.85 -5.54 -4.22
C ARG A 75 -5.96 -6.59 -4.25
N LYS A 76 -5.89 -7.48 -5.24
CA LYS A 76 -6.82 -8.62 -5.32
C LYS A 76 -6.51 -9.60 -4.19
N LEU A 77 -7.26 -9.51 -3.08
CA LEU A 77 -7.17 -10.44 -1.95
C LEU A 77 -7.91 -11.76 -2.20
N ARG A 78 -8.96 -11.72 -3.02
CA ARG A 78 -9.81 -12.86 -3.35
C ARG A 78 -9.21 -13.64 -4.52
N THR A 79 -8.80 -14.89 -4.29
CA THR A 79 -8.21 -15.77 -5.31
C THR A 79 -9.17 -16.82 -5.85
N THR A 80 -10.16 -17.23 -5.06
CA THR A 80 -11.05 -18.38 -5.34
C THR A 80 -12.15 -18.12 -6.36
N LEU A 81 -12.40 -16.85 -6.71
CA LEU A 81 -13.45 -16.46 -7.64
C LEU A 81 -12.91 -15.37 -8.56
N SER A 82 -13.21 -15.47 -9.84
CA SER A 82 -12.88 -14.45 -10.83
C SER A 82 -13.76 -13.20 -10.69
N ASN A 83 -13.41 -12.13 -11.40
CA ASN A 83 -14.23 -10.91 -11.44
C ASN A 83 -15.51 -11.12 -12.26
N SER A 84 -15.43 -11.90 -13.35
CA SER A 84 -16.60 -12.25 -14.18
C SER A 84 -17.61 -13.10 -13.41
N GLU A 85 -17.14 -14.07 -12.61
CA GLU A 85 -18.03 -14.87 -11.77
C GLU A 85 -18.75 -14.04 -10.70
N ILE A 86 -18.07 -13.07 -10.07
CA ILE A 86 -18.77 -12.15 -9.15
C ILE A 86 -19.83 -11.37 -9.90
N ALA A 87 -19.47 -10.75 -11.03
CA ALA A 87 -20.43 -9.97 -11.81
C ALA A 87 -21.66 -10.81 -12.18
N SER A 88 -21.47 -12.07 -12.56
CA SER A 88 -22.57 -13.00 -12.86
C SER A 88 -23.40 -13.37 -11.62
N ARG A 89 -22.80 -13.49 -10.42
CA ARG A 89 -23.52 -13.91 -9.20
C ARG A 89 -24.23 -12.74 -8.49
N THR A 90 -23.77 -11.50 -8.68
CA THR A 90 -24.35 -10.30 -8.07
C THR A 90 -25.83 -10.14 -8.40
N GLY A 91 -26.66 -9.85 -7.39
CA GLY A 91 -28.09 -9.56 -7.57
C GLY A 91 -29.00 -10.78 -7.79
N LYS A 92 -28.48 -12.01 -7.86
CA LYS A 92 -29.28 -13.23 -8.04
C LYS A 92 -30.01 -13.70 -6.76
N GLY A 93 -29.89 -12.98 -5.64
CA GLY A 93 -30.54 -13.32 -4.36
C GLY A 93 -32.06 -13.42 -4.45
N LYS A 94 -32.73 -12.42 -5.06
CA LYS A 94 -34.19 -12.43 -5.24
C LYS A 94 -34.68 -13.61 -6.07
N LYS A 95 -33.96 -13.97 -7.14
CA LYS A 95 -34.26 -15.14 -7.98
C LYS A 95 -34.11 -16.48 -7.24
N ARG A 96 -33.38 -16.49 -6.12
CA ARG A 96 -33.19 -17.65 -5.24
C ARG A 96 -34.15 -17.63 -4.04
N GLY A 97 -35.11 -16.71 -3.99
CA GLY A 97 -36.10 -16.60 -2.93
C GLY A 97 -35.67 -15.76 -1.71
N TYR A 98 -34.52 -15.09 -1.76
CA TYR A 98 -34.11 -14.17 -0.70
C TYR A 98 -34.68 -12.77 -0.94
N PHE A 99 -35.69 -12.41 -0.16
CA PHE A 99 -36.30 -11.08 -0.16
C PHE A 99 -35.83 -10.30 1.08
N ILE A 100 -35.21 -9.15 0.86
CA ILE A 100 -34.74 -8.24 1.91
C ILE A 100 -35.38 -6.87 1.62
N GLY A 101 -36.01 -6.26 2.63
CA GLY A 101 -36.65 -4.94 2.50
C GLY A 101 -37.94 -4.93 1.67
N VAL A 102 -38.74 -5.99 1.76
CA VAL A 102 -40.09 -6.04 1.18
C VAL A 102 -41.07 -6.10 2.36
N TRP A 103 -41.96 -5.11 2.45
CA TRP A 103 -43.00 -4.95 3.47
C TRP A 103 -44.38 -4.98 2.82
#